data_AF-A0A3B9NS68-F1
#
_entry.id   AF-A0A3B9NS68-F1
#
_cell.length_a   1.000
_cell.length_b   1.000
_cell.length_c   1.000
_cell.angle_alpha   90.00
_cell.angle_beta   90.00
_cell.angle_gamma   90.00
#
_symmetry.space_group_name_H-M   'P 1'
#
loop_
_entity.id
_entity.type
_entity.pdbx_description
1 polymer ?
#
loop_
_entity_poly.entity_id
_entity_poly.type
_entity_poly.pdbx_seq_one_letter_code
_entity_poly.pdbx_strand_id
1 'polypeptide(L)'
;MMARFHVKNGERVPFTPKEEAEFDARQAAVIAAQPINDVLAEITRLERLETPRRLAEAVLTTEGKTWLANNRALIAAERAKL
;
A
#
# COMPACT_ATOMS: atom_id res chain seq x y z
N MET A 1 25.42 -18.92 4.60
CA MET A 1 24.82 -17.65 4.13
C MET A 1 25.71 -17.13 3.00
N MET A 2 25.16 -16.84 1.82
CA MET A 2 25.98 -16.25 0.74
C MET A 2 26.09 -14.74 0.95
N ALA A 3 27.30 -14.18 0.79
CA ALA A 3 27.52 -12.74 0.89
C ALA A 3 26.78 -12.01 -0.24
N ARG A 4 26.06 -10.93 0.09
CA ARG A 4 25.45 -10.05 -0.91
C ARG A 4 26.50 -9.07 -1.44
N PHE A 5 26.25 -8.48 -2.62
CA PHE A 5 27.19 -7.58 -3.28
C PHE A 5 26.48 -6.29 -3.73
N HIS A 6 27.21 -5.18 -3.77
CA HIS A 6 26.79 -3.94 -4.41
C HIS A 6 27.83 -3.44 -5.41
N VAL A 7 27.48 -2.42 -6.18
CA VAL A 7 28.42 -1.74 -7.08
C VAL A 7 28.99 -0.50 -6.39
N LYS A 8 30.32 -0.44 -6.25
CA LYS A 8 31.05 0.71 -5.73
C LYS A 8 32.16 1.05 -6.72
N ASN A 9 32.16 2.29 -7.22
CA ASN A 9 33.11 2.74 -8.25
C ASN A 9 33.14 1.85 -9.51
N GLY A 10 32.00 1.27 -9.90
CA GLY A 10 31.88 0.40 -11.08
C GLY A 10 32.32 -1.06 -10.84
N GLU A 11 32.84 -1.39 -9.66
CA GLU A 11 33.23 -2.76 -9.30
C GLU A 11 32.18 -3.41 -8.40
N ARG A 12 31.97 -4.72 -8.58
CA ARG A 12 31.09 -5.53 -7.73
C ARG A 12 31.87 -5.94 -6.47
N VAL A 13 31.55 -5.31 -5.35
CA VAL A 13 32.19 -5.57 -4.05
C VAL A 13 31.19 -6.21 -3.08
N PRO A 14 31.64 -7.13 -2.21
CA PRO A 14 30.76 -7.71 -1.19
C PRO A 14 30.36 -6.63 -0.19
N PHE A 15 29.14 -6.73 0.34
CA PHE A 15 28.76 -5.91 1.48
C PHE A 15 29.64 -6.22 2.69
N THR A 16 30.03 -5.17 3.41
CA THR A 16 30.62 -5.29 4.74
C THR A 16 29.57 -5.79 5.75
N PRO A 17 29.97 -6.32 6.93
CA PRO A 17 29.01 -6.75 7.95
C PRO A 17 28.03 -5.64 8.37
N LYS A 18 28.51 -4.39 8.42
CA LYS A 18 27.68 -3.23 8.71
C LYS A 18 26.63 -2.99 7.61
N GLU A 19 27.02 -3.07 6.35
CA GLU A 19 26.09 -2.82 5.24
C GLU A 19 25.09 -3.97 5.04
N GLU A 20 25.48 -5.23 5.32
CA GLU A 20 24.52 -6.35 5.39
C GLU A 20 23.46 -6.09 6.45
N ALA A 21 23.87 -5.68 7.67
CA ALA A 21 22.94 -5.34 8.74
C ALA A 21 22.03 -4.15 8.38
N GLU A 22 22.56 -3.13 7.73
CA GLU A 22 21.75 -2.01 7.22
C GLU A 22 20.77 -2.44 6.14
N PHE A 23 21.18 -3.32 5.22
CA PHE A 23 20.31 -3.85 4.17
C PHE A 23 19.18 -4.69 4.77
N ASP A 24 19.49 -5.58 5.71
CA ASP A 24 18.51 -6.39 6.42
C ASP A 24 17.54 -5.51 7.23
N ALA A 25 18.03 -4.47 7.89
CA ALA A 25 17.19 -3.50 8.60
C ALA A 25 16.25 -2.74 7.64
N ARG A 26 16.74 -2.31 6.47
CA ARG A 26 15.90 -1.67 5.44
C ARG A 26 14.85 -2.63 4.90
N GLN A 27 15.22 -3.88 4.61
CA GLN A 27 14.27 -4.89 4.16
C GLN A 27 13.20 -5.18 5.21
N ALA A 28 13.60 -5.35 6.47
CA ALA A 28 12.69 -5.54 7.58
C ALA A 28 11.72 -4.35 7.72
N ALA A 29 12.21 -3.11 7.58
CA ALA A 29 11.37 -1.92 7.60
C ALA A 29 10.38 -1.87 6.42
N VAL A 30 10.81 -2.25 5.21
CA VAL A 30 9.92 -2.34 4.03
C VAL A 30 8.82 -3.37 4.27
N ILE A 31 9.19 -4.57 4.74
CA ILE A 31 8.24 -5.65 5.05
C ILE A 31 7.26 -5.20 6.14
N ALA A 32 7.74 -4.54 7.20
CA ALA A 32 6.91 -4.04 8.28
C ALA A 32 5.94 -2.94 7.81
N ALA A 33 6.33 -2.12 6.82
CA ALA A 33 5.48 -1.07 6.25
C ALA A 33 4.47 -1.59 5.22
N GLN A 34 4.68 -2.77 4.64
CA GLN A 34 3.84 -3.32 3.58
C GLN A 34 2.35 -3.40 3.94
N PRO A 35 1.94 -3.90 5.13
CA PRO A 35 0.53 -3.97 5.48
C PRO A 35 -0.16 -2.60 5.49
N ILE A 36 0.53 -1.57 5.99
CA ILE A 36 0.00 -0.19 6.02
C ILE A 36 -0.14 0.33 4.58
N ASN A 37 0.87 0.10 3.74
CA ASN A 37 0.82 0.51 2.33
C ASN A 37 -0.33 -0.18 1.57
N ASP A 38 -0.58 -1.45 1.83
CA ASP A 38 -1.68 -2.21 1.23
C ASP A 38 -3.05 -1.65 1.64
N VAL A 39 -3.23 -1.33 2.93
CA VAL A 39 -4.46 -0.70 3.43
C VAL A 39 -4.69 0.67 2.79
N LEU A 40 -3.65 1.51 2.71
CA LEU A 40 -3.75 2.84 2.08
C LEU A 40 -4.03 2.75 0.56
N ALA A 41 -3.43 1.77 -0.12
CA ALA A 41 -3.69 1.52 -1.53
C ALA A 41 -5.14 1.09 -1.77
N GLU A 42 -5.70 0.24 -0.90
CA GLU A 42 -7.07 -0.21 -1.02
C GLU A 42 -8.08 0.91 -0.72
N ILE A 43 -7.84 1.73 0.31
CA ILE A 43 -8.64 2.95 0.56
C ILE A 43 -8.65 3.85 -0.68
N THR A 44 -7.47 4.10 -1.25
CA THR A 44 -7.34 4.92 -2.47
C THR A 44 -8.09 4.31 -3.64
N ARG A 45 -8.04 2.98 -3.81
CA ARG A 45 -8.77 2.26 -4.87
C ARG A 45 -10.28 2.44 -4.72
N LEU A 46 -10.81 2.29 -3.49
CA LEU A 46 -12.23 2.45 -3.19
C LEU A 46 -12.70 3.91 -3.36
N GLU A 47 -11.90 4.88 -2.92
CA GLU A 47 -12.19 6.31 -3.10
C GLU A 47 -12.22 6.70 -4.59
N ARG A 48 -11.38 6.09 -5.43
CA ARG A 48 -11.40 6.29 -6.89
C ARG A 48 -12.67 5.78 -7.57
N LEU A 49 -13.41 4.85 -6.96
CA LEU A 49 -14.69 4.38 -7.50
C LEU A 49 -15.80 5.44 -7.35
N GLU A 50 -15.66 6.37 -6.41
CA GLU A 50 -16.58 7.50 -6.17
C GLU A 50 -16.42 8.61 -7.21
N THR A 51 -16.51 8.24 -8.49
CA THR A 51 -16.50 9.20 -9.61
C THR A 51 -17.72 10.13 -9.54
N PRO A 52 -17.64 11.37 -10.07
CA PRO A 52 -18.77 12.29 -10.07
C PRO A 52 -20.05 11.69 -10.67
N ARG A 53 -19.92 10.87 -11.72
CA ARG A 53 -21.04 10.16 -12.33
C ARG A 53 -21.68 9.17 -11.37
N ARG A 54 -20.88 8.32 -10.70
CA ARG A 54 -21.44 7.36 -9.74
C ARG A 54 -22.05 8.04 -8.52
N LEU A 55 -21.47 9.14 -8.06
CA LEU A 55 -22.05 9.94 -6.99
C LEU A 55 -23.39 10.56 -7.40
N ALA A 56 -23.52 11.07 -8.63
CA ALA A 56 -24.79 11.57 -9.13
C ALA A 56 -25.86 10.45 -9.19
N GLU A 57 -25.51 9.27 -9.67
CA GLU A 57 -26.41 8.10 -9.70
C GLU A 57 -26.83 7.66 -8.28
N ALA A 58 -25.93 7.81 -7.30
CA ALA A 58 -26.23 7.54 -5.89
C ALA A 58 -27.22 8.53 -5.27
N VAL A 59 -27.42 9.72 -5.83
CA VAL A 59 -28.47 10.64 -5.37
C VAL A 59 -29.83 10.28 -5.99
N LEU A 60 -29.81 9.80 -7.23
CA LEU A 60 -31.00 9.64 -8.06
C LEU A 60 -31.69 8.27 -7.93
N THR A 61 -30.96 7.23 -7.50
CA THR A 61 -31.45 5.84 -7.54
C THR A 61 -31.25 5.11 -6.21
N THR A 62 -32.15 4.18 -5.88
CA THR A 62 -31.98 3.31 -4.70
C THR A 62 -30.73 2.43 -4.82
N GLU A 63 -30.48 1.87 -6.01
CA GLU A 63 -29.29 1.06 -6.27
C GLU A 63 -28.00 1.86 -6.05
N GLY A 64 -27.92 3.09 -6.56
CA GLY A 64 -26.77 3.96 -6.35
C GLY A 64 -26.55 4.32 -4.88
N LYS A 65 -27.62 4.56 -4.10
CA LYS A 65 -27.53 4.79 -2.64
C LYS A 65 -26.94 3.59 -1.92
N THR A 66 -27.45 2.40 -2.23
CA THR A 66 -26.96 1.14 -1.66
C THR A 66 -25.50 0.91 -2.02
N TRP A 67 -25.12 1.14 -3.28
CA TRP A 67 -23.73 1.04 -3.73
C TRP A 67 -22.81 1.99 -2.95
N LEU A 68 -23.18 3.27 -2.81
CA LEU A 68 -22.36 4.25 -2.11
C LEU A 68 -22.22 3.92 -0.62
N ALA A 69 -23.31 3.47 0.02
CA ALA A 69 -23.28 3.03 1.42
C ALA A 69 -22.33 1.83 1.61
N ASN A 70 -22.39 0.85 0.72
CA ASN A 70 -21.50 -0.32 0.74
C ASN A 70 -20.03 0.07 0.51
N ASN A 71 -19.76 0.94 -0.47
CA ASN A 71 -18.39 1.42 -0.74
C ASN A 71 -17.79 2.14 0.48
N ARG A 72 -18.59 3.00 1.14
CA ARG A 72 -18.15 3.70 2.36
C ARG A 72 -17.96 2.79 3.56
N ALA A 73 -18.77 1.73 3.67
CA ALA A 73 -18.55 0.70 4.69
C ALA A 73 -17.23 -0.05 4.49
N LEU A 74 -16.87 -0.37 3.24
CA LEU A 74 -15.56 -0.96 2.91
C LEU A 74 -14.41 -0.01 3.26
N ILE A 75 -14.51 1.27 2.90
CA ILE A 75 -13.50 2.28 3.25
C ILE A 75 -13.32 2.38 4.77
N ALA A 76 -14.43 2.38 5.53
CA ALA A 76 -14.38 2.42 6.99
C ALA A 76 -13.72 1.15 7.57
N ALA A 77 -14.01 -0.03 7.00
CA ALA A 77 -13.40 -1.28 7.41
C ALA A 77 -11.88 -1.31 7.14
N GLU A 78 -11.42 -0.77 6.01
CA GLU A 78 -9.99 -0.64 5.73
C GLU A 78 -9.32 0.38 6.66
N ARG A 79 -9.94 1.53 6.91
CA ARG A 79 -9.42 2.53 7.86
C ARG A 79 -9.28 2.00 9.28
N ALA A 80 -10.10 1.02 9.69
CA ALA A 80 -10.00 0.38 11.00
C ALA A 80 -8.78 -0.57 11.13
N LYS A 81 -8.06 -0.85 10.04
CA LYS A 81 -6.82 -1.66 10.04
C LYS A 81 -5.55 -0.82 10.24
N LEU A 82 -5.67 0.52 10.16
CA LEU A 82 -4.60 1.48 10.47
C LEU A 82 -4.49 1.69 11.97
#